data_AF-A0A2J8RNF5-F1
#
_entry.id   AF-A0A2J8RNF5-F1
#
_cell.length_a   1.000
_cell.length_b   1.000
_cell.length_c   1.000
_cell.angle_alpha   90.00
_cell.angle_beta   90.00
_cell.angle_gamma   90.00
#
_symmetry.space_group_name_H-M   'P 1'
#
loop_
_entity.id
_entity.type
_entity.pdbx_description
1 polymer ?
#
loop_
_entity_poly.entity_id
_entity_poly.type
_entity_poly.pdbx_seq_one_letter_code
_entity_poly.pdbx_strand_id
1 'polypeptide(L)' 'MATPSAAFEALMNGVTSWDVPEDAVPCELLLIGEASFPVMVNDMGQVLIAASSYGRGRLVVVSHEDYLVEAQLTP' A
#
# COMPACT_ATOMS: atom_id res chain seq x y z
N MET A 1 -16.94 -9.02 -6.54
CA MET A 1 -15.66 -8.43 -6.09
C MET A 1 -15.97 -7.05 -5.53
N ALA A 2 -15.28 -6.61 -4.48
CA ALA A 2 -15.38 -5.22 -4.04
C ALA A 2 -14.76 -4.31 -5.12
N THR A 3 -15.31 -3.11 -5.31
CA THR A 3 -14.68 -2.11 -6.18
C THR A 3 -13.35 -1.65 -5.56
N PRO A 4 -12.40 -1.12 -6.34
CA PRO A 4 -11.16 -0.54 -5.81
C PRO A 4 -11.42 0.52 -4.73
N SER A 5 -12.44 1.36 -4.89
CA SER A 5 -12.82 2.37 -3.91
C SER A 5 -13.29 1.77 -2.58
N ALA A 6 -14.19 0.80 -2.60
CA ALA A 6 -14.67 0.14 -1.39
C ALA A 6 -13.56 -0.67 -0.70
N ALA A 7 -12.64 -1.24 -1.47
CA ALA A 7 -11.46 -1.93 -0.95
C ALA A 7 -10.48 -0.94 -0.28
N PHE A 8 -10.27 0.23 -0.88
CA PHE A 8 -9.47 1.31 -0.29
C PHE A 8 -10.08 1.82 1.01
N GLU A 9 -11.38 2.14 1.03
CA GLU A 9 -12.09 2.60 2.24
C GLU A 9 -11.97 1.57 3.37
N ALA A 10 -12.14 0.28 3.06
CA ALA A 10 -12.00 -0.79 4.03
C ALA A 10 -10.54 -0.93 4.53
N LEU A 11 -9.55 -0.79 3.65
CA LEU A 11 -8.13 -0.87 3.99
C LEU A 11 -7.67 0.30 4.86
N MET A 12 -8.16 1.51 4.58
CA MET A 12 -7.78 2.74 5.26
C MET A 12 -8.57 3.02 6.54
N ASN A 13 -9.56 2.18 6.86
CA ASN A 13 -10.38 2.36 8.04
C ASN A 13 -9.51 2.32 9.32
N GLY A 14 -9.43 3.46 10.02
CA GLY A 14 -8.63 3.61 11.24
C GLY A 14 -7.17 3.99 11.02
N VAL A 15 -6.69 4.05 9.77
CA VAL A 15 -5.33 4.52 9.44
C VAL A 15 -5.34 6.05 9.37
N THR A 16 -4.63 6.70 10.28
CA THR A 16 -4.56 8.18 10.37
C THR A 16 -3.24 8.78 9.94
N SER A 17 -2.16 7.99 9.98
CA SER A 17 -0.79 8.41 9.66
C SER A 17 0.06 7.20 9.32
N TRP A 18 1.20 7.44 8.70
CA TRP A 18 2.19 6.43 8.36
C TRP A 18 3.47 6.72 9.14
N ASP A 19 4.00 5.68 9.78
CA ASP A 19 5.32 5.70 10.41
C ASP A 19 6.21 4.78 9.56
N VAL A 20 7.01 5.39 8.68
CA VAL A 20 7.89 4.68 7.74
C VAL A 20 9.31 5.21 7.91
N PRO A 21 10.34 4.38 7.75
CA PRO A 21 11.73 4.83 7.87
C PRO A 21 12.04 5.98 6.91
N GLU A 22 12.60 7.07 7.45
CA GLU A 22 12.94 8.27 6.67
C GLU A 22 14.14 8.05 5.72
N ASP A 23 14.98 7.07 6.02
CA ASP A 23 16.19 6.73 5.26
C ASP A 23 15.96 5.69 4.15
N ALA A 24 14.78 5.11 4.09
CA ALA A 24 14.40 4.19 3.01
C ALA A 24 14.38 4.90 1.65
N VAL A 25 14.80 4.19 0.59
CA VAL A 25 14.81 4.72 -0.79
C VAL A 25 13.83 3.92 -1.66
N PRO A 26 12.51 4.16 -1.52
CA PRO A 26 11.49 3.41 -2.23
C PRO A 26 11.53 3.67 -3.74
N CYS A 27 11.14 2.65 -4.52
CA CYS A 27 10.83 2.85 -5.93
C CYS A 27 9.37 3.31 -6.14
N GLU A 28 9.08 3.82 -7.34
CA GLU A 28 7.70 4.09 -7.76
C GLU A 28 7.04 2.80 -8.25
N LEU A 29 5.85 2.50 -7.71
CA LEU A 29 5.01 1.41 -8.20
C LEU A 29 4.17 1.89 -9.39
N LEU A 30 4.28 1.19 -10.52
CA LEU A 30 3.43 1.41 -11.69
C LEU A 30 2.22 0.45 -11.67
N LEU A 31 1.01 1.01 -11.61
CA LEU A 31 -0.23 0.26 -11.49
C LEU A 31 -0.85 0.06 -12.87
N ILE A 32 -1.03 -1.20 -13.30
CA ILE A 32 -1.49 -1.55 -14.65
C ILE A 32 -2.87 -2.24 -14.72
N GLY A 33 -3.42 -2.65 -13.57
CA GLY A 33 -4.67 -3.43 -13.51
C GLY A 33 -5.85 -2.61 -12.98
N GLU A 34 -7.05 -2.85 -13.52
CA GLU A 34 -8.29 -2.16 -13.10
C GLU A 34 -8.65 -2.41 -11.62
N ALA A 35 -8.18 -3.52 -11.05
CA ALA A 35 -8.37 -3.86 -9.64
C ALA A 35 -7.31 -3.24 -8.72
N SER A 36 -6.26 -2.62 -9.28
CA SER A 36 -5.15 -2.04 -8.53
C SER A 36 -5.43 -0.58 -8.19
N PHE A 37 -5.06 -0.16 -6.99
CA PHE A 37 -5.24 1.21 -6.52
C PHE A 37 -4.09 1.66 -5.60
N PRO A 38 -3.76 2.97 -5.59
CA PRO A 38 -2.76 3.50 -4.69
C PRO A 38 -3.27 3.49 -3.24
N VAL A 39 -2.36 3.26 -2.30
CA VAL A 39 -2.61 3.29 -0.85
C VAL A 39 -1.84 4.44 -0.21
N MET A 40 -0.58 4.61 -0.57
CA MET A 40 0.27 5.72 -0.15
C MET A 40 0.91 6.35 -1.39
N VAL A 41 0.81 7.67 -1.47
CA VAL A 41 1.42 8.50 -2.51
C VAL A 41 2.26 9.56 -1.82
N ASN A 42 3.51 9.74 -2.24
CA ASN A 42 4.39 10.77 -1.68
C ASN A 42 4.08 12.16 -2.26
N ASP A 43 4.75 13.19 -1.73
CA ASP A 43 4.58 14.57 -2.18
C ASP A 43 4.99 14.81 -3.64
N MET A 44 5.74 13.89 -4.23
CA MET A 44 6.12 13.91 -5.66
C MET A 44 5.06 13.23 -6.55
N GLY A 45 3.98 12.70 -5.99
CA GLY A 45 2.91 12.01 -6.73
C GLY A 45 3.23 10.55 -7.06
N GLN A 46 4.28 9.98 -6.49
CA GLN A 46 4.68 8.59 -6.74
C GLN A 46 3.98 7.63 -5.78
N VAL A 47 3.51 6.49 -6.30
CA VAL A 47 2.87 5.46 -5.48
C VAL A 47 3.93 4.60 -4.80
N LEU A 48 3.92 4.58 -3.46
CA LEU A 48 4.89 3.81 -2.65
C LEU A 48 4.27 2.56 -2.01
N ILE A 49 2.96 2.59 -1.75
CA ILE A 49 2.18 1.43 -1.33
C ILE A 49 0.98 1.32 -2.25
N ALA A 50 0.73 0.12 -2.78
CA ALA A 50 -0.41 -0.17 -3.62
C ALA A 50 -1.12 -1.43 -3.13
N ALA A 51 -2.40 -1.55 -3.47
CA ALA A 51 -3.16 -2.75 -3.20
C ALA A 51 -3.91 -3.20 -4.44
N SER A 52 -4.23 -4.49 -4.50
CA SER A 52 -4.98 -5.08 -5.59
C SER A 52 -5.69 -6.35 -5.13
N SER A 53 -6.48 -6.93 -6.04
CA SER A 53 -7.10 -8.23 -5.83
C SER A 53 -6.89 -9.13 -7.04
N TYR A 54 -6.69 -10.42 -6.78
CA TYR A 54 -6.59 -11.45 -7.80
C TYR A 54 -7.48 -12.64 -7.41
N GLY A 55 -8.56 -12.84 -8.16
CA GLY A 55 -9.60 -13.80 -7.79
C GLY A 55 -10.23 -13.48 -6.43
N ARG A 56 -10.01 -14.33 -5.44
CA ARG A 56 -10.44 -14.08 -4.04
C ARG A 56 -9.31 -13.58 -3.14
N GLY A 57 -8.08 -13.51 -3.67
CA GLY A 57 -6.92 -12.99 -2.96
C GLY A 57 -6.93 -11.47 -2.90
N ARG A 58 -6.36 -10.94 -1.81
CA ARG A 58 -6.10 -9.51 -1.58
C ARG A 58 -4.62 -9.37 -1.30
N LEU A 59 -3.98 -8.38 -1.89
CA LEU A 59 -2.55 -8.13 -1.73
C LEU A 59 -2.29 -6.64 -1.51
N VAL A 60 -1.29 -6.36 -0.68
CA VAL A 60 -0.69 -5.05 -0.49
C VAL A 60 0.79 -5.19 -0.85
N VAL A 61 1.31 -4.23 -1.61
CA VAL A 61 2.70 -4.17 -2.05
C VAL A 61 3.30 -2.88 -1.51
N VAL A 62 4.47 -3.00 -0.90
CA VAL A 62 5.32 -1.88 -0.50
C VAL A 62 6.52 -1.82 -1.45
N SER A 63 6.99 -0.62 -1.76
CA SER A 63 8.07 -0.41 -2.73
C SER A 63 9.49 -0.55 -2.17
N HIS A 64 9.63 -0.76 -0.85
CA HIS A 64 10.92 -0.95 -0.18
C HIS A 64 10.79 -1.93 0.98
N GLU A 65 11.80 -2.77 1.19
CA GLU A 65 11.85 -3.74 2.29
C GLU A 65 11.89 -3.06 3.67
N ASP A 66 12.52 -1.90 3.79
CA ASP A 66 12.61 -1.18 5.06
C ASP A 66 11.24 -0.77 5.61
N TYR A 67 10.21 -0.66 4.77
CA TYR A 67 8.83 -0.41 5.23
C TYR A 67 8.23 -1.59 6.00
N LEU A 68 8.89 -2.76 5.96
CA LEU A 68 8.54 -3.93 6.76
C LEU A 68 9.39 -4.02 8.04
N VAL A 69 10.32 -3.11 8.25
CA VAL A 69 11.24 -3.10 9.38
C VAL A 69 10.66 -2.26 10.51
N GLU A 70 9.66 -2.81 11.21
CA GLU A 70 9.48 -2.50 12.63
C GLU A 70 8.73 -3.60 13.41
N ALA A 71 9.11 -3.75 14.67
CA ALA A 71 9.04 -4.95 15.52
C ALA A 71 7.64 -5.42 16.01
N GLN A 72 6.53 -4.96 15.42
CA GLN A 72 5.18 -5.21 15.97
C GLN A 72 4.33 -6.21 15.18
N LEU A 73 4.89 -6.93 14.21
CA LEU A 73 4.29 -8.18 13.69
C LEU A 73 4.59 -9.37 14.62
N THR A 74 4.54 -9.16 15.94
CA THR A 74 4.39 -10.27 16.88
C THR A 74 3.01 -10.91 16.65
N PRO A 75 2.90 -12.25 16.55
CA PRO A 75 1.62 -12.93 16.38
C PRO A 75 0.56 -12.57 17.42
#